data_AF-A0A3B0VE36-F1
#
_entry.id   AF-A0A3B0VE36-F1
#
_cell.length_a   1.000
_cell.length_b   1.000
_cell.length_c   1.000
_cell.angle_alpha   90.00
_cell.angle_beta   90.00
_cell.angle_gamma   90.00
#
_symmetry.space_group_name_H-M   'P 1'
#
loop_
_entity.id
_entity.type
_entity.pdbx_description
1 polymer ?
#
loop_
_entity_poly.entity_id
_entity_poly.type
_entity_poly.pdbx_seq_one_letter_code
_entity_poly.pdbx_strand_id
1 'polypeptide(L)'
;EFVVSMGMIPTYVITGTMGKKFVLRIKGILKDINPTAKIKAAADFFELHQWMKNEPVDLLISNTYGKYIARAEDVPFVRFGFPILDRVGHSYFPTVGYVGGMRLVEKITGVIMDRKDRDDPEEVFELVM
;
A
#
# COMPACT_ATOMS: atom_id res chain seq x y z
N GLU A 1 -0.40 3.06 11.02
CA GLU A 1 -0.32 4.36 11.72
C GLU A 1 -0.22 5.49 10.70
N PHE A 2 0.90 5.66 9.98
CA PHE A 2 1.06 6.79 9.03
C PHE A 2 -0.06 6.92 7.98
N VAL A 3 -0.37 5.84 7.27
CA VAL A 3 -1.46 5.77 6.27
C VAL A 3 -2.82 6.13 6.88
N VAL A 4 -3.06 5.71 8.12
CA VAL A 4 -4.26 6.05 8.90
C VAL A 4 -4.30 7.55 9.22
N SER A 5 -3.17 8.14 9.61
CA SER A 5 -3.07 9.58 9.89
C SER A 5 -3.30 10.45 8.65
N MET A 6 -3.07 9.91 7.46
CA MET A 6 -3.41 10.56 6.19
C MET A 6 -4.89 10.41 5.80
N GLY A 7 -5.71 9.72 6.60
CA GLY A 7 -7.12 9.48 6.30
C GLY A 7 -7.39 8.29 5.38
N MET A 8 -6.37 7.48 5.06
CA MET A 8 -6.57 6.27 4.26
C MET A 8 -7.10 5.12 5.11
N ILE A 9 -7.82 4.20 4.47
CA ILE A 9 -8.50 3.07 5.13
C ILE A 9 -7.77 1.76 4.77
N PRO A 10 -6.81 1.29 5.59
CA PRO A 10 -6.13 0.03 5.30
C PRO A 10 -7.08 -1.16 5.54
N THR A 11 -7.43 -1.86 4.47
CA THR A 11 -8.31 -3.05 4.49
C THR A 11 -7.54 -4.34 4.80
N TYR A 12 -6.36 -4.49 4.20
CA TYR A 12 -5.50 -5.66 4.37
C TYR A 12 -4.16 -5.28 4.97
N VAL A 13 -3.81 -5.92 6.09
CA VAL A 13 -2.50 -5.77 6.72
C VAL A 13 -1.93 -7.14 7.04
N ILE A 14 -0.89 -7.51 6.30
CA ILE A 14 -0.24 -8.81 6.43
C ILE A 14 1.22 -8.67 6.85
N THR A 15 1.72 -9.70 7.51
CA THR A 15 3.14 -9.91 7.72
C THR A 15 3.46 -11.39 7.58
N GLY A 16 4.60 -11.73 6.98
CA GLY A 16 5.10 -13.10 6.90
C GLY A 16 5.70 -13.60 8.22
N THR A 17 6.01 -12.70 9.15
CA THR A 17 6.62 -13.08 10.44
C THR A 17 5.54 -13.50 11.45
N MET A 18 5.82 -14.57 12.18
CA MET A 18 4.96 -15.02 13.28
C MET A 18 4.93 -13.97 14.41
N GLY A 19 3.74 -13.62 14.90
CA GLY A 19 3.65 -12.75 16.07
C GLY A 19 2.23 -12.28 16.43
N LYS A 20 1.71 -12.71 17.58
CA LYS A 20 0.39 -12.27 18.08
C LYS A 20 0.38 -10.79 18.49
N LYS A 21 1.51 -10.26 18.97
CA LYS A 21 1.67 -8.85 19.37
C LYS A 21 1.37 -7.87 18.22
N PHE A 22 1.78 -8.23 17.00
CA PHE A 22 1.54 -7.44 15.79
C PHE A 22 0.05 -7.28 15.52
N VAL A 23 -0.68 -8.41 15.52
CA VAL A 23 -2.12 -8.43 15.26
C VAL A 23 -2.88 -7.61 16.30
N LEU A 24 -2.53 -7.75 17.59
CA LEU A 24 -3.16 -6.99 18.66
C LEU A 24 -2.91 -5.48 18.53
N ARG A 25 -1.67 -5.07 18.23
CA ARG A 25 -1.32 -3.66 18.07
C ARG A 25 -2.07 -3.02 16.90
N ILE A 26 -2.11 -3.69 15.74
CA ILE A 26 -2.78 -3.14 14.55
C ILE A 26 -4.29 -3.12 14.75
N LYS A 27 -4.88 -4.13 15.38
CA LYS A 27 -6.30 -4.09 15.76
C LYS A 27 -6.61 -2.90 16.65
N GLY A 28 -5.72 -2.55 17.58
CA GLY A 28 -5.86 -1.34 18.40
C GLY A 28 -5.86 -0.05 17.59
N ILE A 29 -4.97 0.06 16.60
CA ILE A 29 -4.86 1.25 15.74
C ILE A 29 -6.06 1.38 14.79
N LEU A 30 -6.57 0.26 14.27
CA LEU A 30 -7.65 0.25 13.28
C LEU A 30 -9.06 0.21 13.88
N LYS A 31 -9.18 0.07 15.20
CA LYS A 31 -10.46 -0.12 15.89
C LYS A 31 -11.51 0.93 15.52
N ASP A 32 -11.11 2.20 15.42
CA ASP A 32 -12.03 3.31 15.22
C ASP A 32 -12.20 3.69 13.74
N ILE A 33 -11.38 3.12 12.84
CA ILE A 33 -11.31 3.50 11.42
C ILE A 33 -11.87 2.40 10.53
N ASN A 34 -11.40 1.17 10.74
CA ASN A 34 -11.83 0.02 9.98
C ASN A 34 -11.88 -1.23 10.88
N PRO A 35 -13.02 -1.46 11.57
CA PRO A 35 -13.20 -2.63 12.42
C PRO A 35 -13.15 -3.96 11.66
N THR A 36 -13.42 -3.95 10.35
CA THR A 36 -13.48 -5.13 9.49
C THR A 36 -12.17 -5.42 8.75
N ALA A 37 -11.11 -4.64 9.01
CA ALA A 37 -9.80 -4.86 8.40
C ALA A 37 -9.27 -6.27 8.68
N LYS A 38 -8.83 -6.99 7.62
CA LYS A 38 -8.24 -8.33 7.76
C LYS A 38 -6.76 -8.17 8.09
N ILE A 39 -6.42 -8.47 9.34
CA ILE A 39 -5.06 -8.40 9.87
C ILE A 39 -4.57 -9.81 10.15
N LYS A 40 -3.47 -10.22 9.49
CA LYS A 40 -2.93 -11.57 9.67
C LYS A 40 -1.41 -11.55 9.78
N ALA A 41 -0.91 -12.33 10.74
CA ALA A 41 0.50 -12.66 10.85
C ALA A 41 0.75 -14.06 10.26
N ALA A 42 1.95 -14.28 9.74
CA ALA A 42 2.32 -15.47 8.97
C ALA A 42 1.41 -15.75 7.77
N ALA A 43 1.04 -14.66 7.07
CA ALA A 43 0.36 -14.74 5.79
C ALA A 43 1.37 -14.61 4.65
N ASP A 44 1.03 -15.17 3.49
CA ASP A 44 1.81 -15.07 2.26
C ASP A 44 1.13 -14.15 1.24
N PHE A 45 1.82 -13.96 0.11
CA PHE A 45 1.30 -13.16 -0.99
C PHE A 45 0.15 -13.83 -1.74
N PHE A 46 0.06 -15.16 -1.69
CA PHE A 46 -1.00 -15.90 -2.34
C PHE A 46 -2.34 -15.64 -1.65
N GLU A 47 -2.36 -15.70 -0.32
CA GLU A 47 -3.52 -15.38 0.49
C GLU A 47 -3.94 -13.91 0.35
N LEU A 48 -2.99 -12.98 0.32
CA LEU A 48 -3.27 -11.57 0.02
C LEU A 48 -4.00 -11.43 -1.33
N HIS A 49 -3.50 -12.12 -2.36
CA HIS A 49 -4.07 -12.07 -3.70
C HIS A 49 -5.49 -12.63 -3.73
N GLN A 50 -5.77 -13.71 -3.00
CA GLN A 50 -7.13 -14.24 -2.85
C GLN A 50 -8.08 -13.25 -2.20
N TRP A 51 -7.63 -12.51 -1.18
CA TRP A 51 -8.47 -11.49 -0.55
C TRP A 51 -8.73 -10.31 -1.46
N MET A 52 -7.69 -9.83 -2.17
CA MET A 52 -7.83 -8.74 -3.14
C MET A 52 -8.82 -9.06 -4.26
N LYS A 53 -8.92 -10.34 -4.68
CA LYS A 53 -9.93 -10.77 -5.66
C LYS A 53 -11.36 -10.70 -5.16
N ASN A 54 -11.59 -11.01 -3.88
CA ASN A 54 -12.92 -11.00 -3.30
C ASN A 54 -13.39 -9.58 -2.96
N GLU A 55 -12.46 -8.75 -2.52
CA GLU A 55 -12.73 -7.37 -2.12
C GLU A 55 -11.52 -6.53 -2.56
N PRO A 56 -11.66 -5.80 -3.68
CA PRO A 56 -10.57 -5.07 -4.31
C PRO A 56 -10.12 -3.88 -3.47
N VAL A 57 -8.91 -3.38 -3.77
CA VAL A 57 -8.29 -2.25 -3.08
C VAL A 57 -7.78 -1.24 -4.08
N ASP A 58 -7.78 0.04 -3.70
CA ASP A 58 -7.37 1.14 -4.58
C ASP A 58 -5.84 1.30 -4.68
N LEU A 59 -5.11 0.78 -3.69
CA LEU A 59 -3.66 0.93 -3.62
C LEU A 59 -3.01 -0.30 -2.98
N LEU A 60 -1.95 -0.81 -3.60
CA LEU A 60 -1.10 -1.83 -3.02
C LEU A 60 0.25 -1.25 -2.62
N ILE A 61 0.61 -1.37 -1.34
CA ILE A 61 1.95 -1.03 -0.83
C ILE A 61 2.69 -2.33 -0.50
N SER A 62 3.75 -2.63 -1.23
CA SER A 62 4.54 -3.85 -1.01
C SER A 62 5.95 -3.75 -1.59
N ASN A 63 6.74 -4.81 -1.38
CA ASN A 63 8.03 -5.02 -2.01
C ASN A 63 7.87 -5.57 -3.45
N THR A 64 8.98 -5.90 -4.12
CA THR A 64 8.99 -6.30 -5.54
C THR A 64 8.01 -7.42 -5.88
N TYR A 65 7.77 -8.35 -4.96
CA TYR A 65 6.90 -9.51 -5.22
C TYR A 65 5.44 -9.10 -5.43
N GLY A 66 5.01 -7.99 -4.83
CA GLY A 66 3.68 -7.42 -5.04
C GLY A 66 3.41 -6.97 -6.47
N LYS A 67 4.43 -6.81 -7.33
CA LYS A 67 4.26 -6.37 -8.72
C LYS A 67 3.35 -7.30 -9.54
N TYR A 68 3.39 -8.60 -9.26
CA TYR A 68 2.59 -9.58 -10.00
C TYR A 68 1.11 -9.47 -9.62
N ILE A 69 0.84 -9.24 -8.34
CA ILE A 69 -0.52 -9.04 -7.81
C ILE A 69 -1.08 -7.72 -8.36
N ALA A 70 -0.32 -6.64 -8.28
CA ALA A 70 -0.72 -5.34 -8.81
C ALA A 70 -1.06 -5.39 -10.29
N ARG A 71 -0.27 -6.11 -11.09
CA ARG A 71 -0.53 -6.29 -12.53
C ARG A 71 -1.78 -7.14 -12.79
N ALA A 72 -2.01 -8.19 -12.00
CA ALA A 72 -3.14 -9.08 -12.18
C ALA A 72 -4.48 -8.42 -11.81
N GLU A 73 -4.50 -7.60 -10.76
CA GLU A 73 -5.69 -6.92 -10.26
C GLU A 73 -5.85 -5.48 -10.81
N ASP A 74 -4.91 -5.01 -11.66
CA ASP A 74 -4.82 -3.64 -12.18
C ASP A 74 -4.94 -2.55 -11.10
N VAL A 75 -4.15 -2.71 -10.04
CA VAL A 75 -4.12 -1.80 -8.89
C VAL A 75 -2.83 -0.98 -8.89
N PRO A 76 -2.90 0.34 -8.64
CA PRO A 76 -1.74 1.19 -8.44
C PRO A 76 -0.79 0.63 -7.36
N PHE A 77 0.51 0.63 -7.66
CA PHE A 77 1.51 -0.10 -6.86
C PHE A 77 2.64 0.78 -6.35
N VAL A 78 2.66 0.98 -5.03
CA VAL A 78 3.71 1.70 -4.32
C VAL A 78 4.76 0.71 -3.81
N ARG A 79 5.97 0.84 -4.36
CA ARG A 79 7.13 0.06 -3.91
C ARG A 79 7.69 0.64 -2.64
N PHE A 80 7.43 -0.05 -1.53
CA PHE A 80 7.93 0.33 -0.23
C PHE A 80 8.20 -0.92 0.62
N GLY A 81 9.35 -0.95 1.29
CA GLY A 81 9.81 -2.10 2.06
C GLY A 81 10.98 -2.81 1.39
N PHE A 82 11.14 -4.10 1.69
CA PHE A 82 12.28 -4.91 1.27
C PHE A 82 11.83 -6.31 0.83
N PRO A 83 12.44 -6.91 -0.22
CA PRO A 83 13.42 -6.32 -1.14
C PRO A 83 12.77 -5.56 -2.32
N ILE A 84 13.39 -4.46 -2.77
CA ILE A 84 13.07 -3.79 -4.04
C ILE A 84 14.20 -4.08 -5.04
N LEU A 85 13.94 -5.00 -5.97
CA LEU A 85 14.93 -5.52 -6.91
C LEU A 85 14.77 -4.92 -8.32
N ASP A 86 13.58 -4.40 -8.63
CA ASP A 86 13.24 -3.89 -9.97
C ASP A 86 13.48 -2.38 -10.14
N ARG A 87 13.98 -1.69 -9.10
CA ARG A 87 14.27 -0.24 -9.12
C ARG A 87 15.58 0.06 -8.38
N VAL A 88 16.40 0.90 -9.00
CA VAL A 88 17.72 1.29 -8.48
C VAL A 88 17.60 2.52 -7.57
N GLY A 89 18.47 2.61 -6.57
CA GLY A 89 18.65 3.81 -5.74
C GLY A 89 17.67 3.98 -4.57
N HIS A 90 16.63 3.15 -4.48
CA HIS A 90 15.64 3.19 -3.40
C HIS A 90 16.26 3.03 -2.00
N SER A 91 17.38 2.30 -1.88
CA SER A 91 18.09 2.04 -0.62
C SER A 91 18.77 3.27 -0.02
N TYR A 92 19.02 4.32 -0.82
CA TYR A 92 19.66 5.55 -0.34
C TYR A 92 18.67 6.51 0.34
N PHE A 93 17.37 6.31 0.13
CA PHE A 93 16.36 7.23 0.64
C PHE A 93 15.89 6.80 2.03
N PRO A 94 15.74 7.74 2.97
CA PRO A 94 15.24 7.44 4.31
C PRO A 94 13.76 7.04 4.26
N THR A 95 13.37 6.13 5.14
CA THR A 95 11.98 5.69 5.35
C THR A 95 11.41 6.10 6.70
N VAL A 96 12.25 6.71 7.57
CA VAL A 96 11.92 7.09 8.95
C VAL A 96 11.94 8.60 9.14
N GLY A 97 11.26 9.05 10.21
CA GLY A 97 11.13 10.47 10.53
C GLY A 97 10.31 11.25 9.51
N TYR A 98 10.34 12.58 9.63
CA TYR A 98 9.58 13.46 8.74
C TYR A 98 10.03 13.36 7.27
N VAL A 99 11.34 13.20 7.04
CA VAL A 99 11.89 13.07 5.67
C VAL A 99 11.36 11.80 5.00
N GLY A 100 11.37 10.65 5.70
CA GLY A 100 10.82 9.42 5.18
C GLY A 100 9.30 9.45 5.02
N GLY A 101 8.59 10.10 5.96
CA GLY A 101 7.16 10.35 5.86
C GLY A 101 6.80 11.14 4.60
N MET A 102 7.43 12.29 4.38
CA MET A 102 7.23 13.12 3.19
C MET A 102 7.50 12.34 1.89
N ARG A 103 8.56 11.53 1.85
CA ARG A 103 8.88 10.68 0.70
C ARG A 103 7.84 9.60 0.46
N LEU A 104 7.25 9.04 1.53
CA LEU A 104 6.18 8.07 1.40
C LEU A 104 4.89 8.72 0.90
N VAL A 105 4.54 9.93 1.37
CA VAL A 105 3.39 10.68 0.84
C VAL A 105 3.57 10.92 -0.65
N GLU A 106 4.69 11.52 -1.06
CA GLU A 106 4.96 11.84 -2.46
C GLU A 106 4.88 10.61 -3.38
N LYS A 107 5.37 9.45 -2.92
CA LYS A 107 5.24 8.19 -3.65
C LYS A 107 3.79 7.70 -3.76
N ILE A 108 2.99 7.85 -2.71
CA ILE A 108 1.60 7.41 -2.70
C ILE A 108 0.77 8.32 -3.61
N THR A 109 0.88 9.63 -3.44
CA THR A 109 0.13 10.60 -4.23
C THR A 109 0.50 10.53 -5.70
N GLY A 110 1.80 10.43 -6.02
CA GLY A 110 2.26 10.30 -7.40
C GLY A 110 1.64 9.10 -8.11
N VAL A 111 1.62 7.93 -7.46
CA VAL A 111 1.03 6.71 -8.04
C VAL A 111 -0.48 6.82 -8.25
N ILE A 112 -1.20 7.54 -7.38
CA ILE A 112 -2.64 7.76 -7.51
C ILE A 112 -2.92 8.75 -8.66
N MET A 113 -2.17 9.85 -8.73
CA MET A 113 -2.29 10.85 -9.79
C MET A 113 -1.94 10.27 -11.16
N ASP A 114 -0.86 9.49 -11.26
CA ASP A 114 -0.47 8.78 -12.48
C ASP A 114 -1.58 7.81 -12.96
N ARG A 115 -2.31 7.17 -12.03
CA ARG A 115 -3.46 6.30 -12.38
C ARG A 115 -4.63 7.12 -12.90
N LYS A 116 -4.92 8.26 -12.26
CA LYS A 116 -5.98 9.17 -12.69
C LYS A 116 -5.70 9.72 -14.08
N ASP A 117 -4.50 10.23 -14.34
CA ASP A 117 -4.08 10.73 -15.66
C ASP A 117 -4.16 9.68 -16.76
N ARG A 118 -3.91 8.41 -16.43
CA ARG A 118 -4.01 7.28 -17.37
C ARG A 118 -5.45 6.95 -17.73
N ASP A 119 -6.36 7.05 -16.76
CA ASP A 119 -7.73 6.56 -16.88
C ASP A 119 -8.72 7.67 -17.27
N ASP A 120 -8.36 8.93 -17.05
CA ASP A 120 -9.22 10.08 -17.35
C ASP A 120 -9.38 10.27 -18.87
N PRO A 121 -10.63 10.47 -19.36
CA PRO A 121 -10.86 10.84 -20.75
C PRO A 121 -10.35 12.25 -21.04
N GLU A 122 -10.07 12.54 -22.32
CA GLU A 122 -9.48 13.81 -22.78
C GLU A 122 -10.29 15.06 -22.35
N GLU A 123 -11.60 14.90 -22.14
CA GLU A 123 -12.51 15.97 -21.72
C GLU A 123 -12.30 16.43 -20.27
N VAL A 124 -11.80 15.55 -19.39
CA VAL A 124 -11.58 15.83 -17.96
C VAL A 124 -10.10 15.83 -17.59
N PHE A 125 -9.22 15.66 -18.59
CA PHE A 125 -7.78 15.67 -18.39
C PHE A 125 -7.31 17.08 -18.08
N GLU A 126 -6.90 17.32 -16.84
CA GLU A 126 -6.53 18.64 -16.33
C GLU A 126 -5.00 18.80 -16.26
N LEU A 127 -4.52 20.01 -16.56
CA LEU A 127 -3.10 20.36 -16.38
C LEU A 127 -2.70 20.42 -14.89
N VAL A 128 -3.65 20.75 -14.02
CA VAL A 128 -3.46 20.88 -12.58
C VAL A 128 -4.63 20.19 -11.89
N MET A 129 -4.33 19.14 -11.12
CA MET A 129 -5.27 18.41 -10.26
C MET A 129 -5.27 18.93 -8.82
#